data_AF-A0A382LF25-F1
#
_entry.id   AF-A0A382LF25-F1
#
_cell.length_a   1.000
_cell.length_b   1.000
_cell.length_c   1.000
_cell.angle_alpha   90.00
_cell.angle_beta   90.00
_cell.angle_gamma   90.00
#
_symmetry.space_group_name_H-M   'P 1'
#
loop_
_entity.id
_entity.type
_entity.pdbx_description
1 polymer ?
#
loop_
_entity_poly.entity_id
_entity_poly.type
_entity_poly.pdbx_seq_one_letter_code
_entity_poly.pdbx_strand_id
1 'polypeptide(L)'
;MRLWPDEIESHRDEARSVLGLLPEARSIFGSGTDSAGDLFTRASQVRERFAERVSQALIGPSELAEDREIEGPGGALRLRVFSPEGAARGLFLHIHGGGWILGRPEMGDPQNEAL
;
A
#
# COMPACT_ATOMS: atom_id res chain seq x y z
N MET A 1 4.17 -5.88 22.64
CA MET A 1 5.00 -4.81 22.03
C MET A 1 4.18 -3.54 21.99
N ARG A 2 4.70 -2.43 22.51
CA ARG A 2 4.00 -1.15 22.55
C ARG A 2 4.33 -0.38 21.26
N LEU A 3 3.35 -0.15 20.41
CA LEU A 3 3.55 0.40 19.06
C LEU A 3 3.57 1.93 19.04
N TRP A 4 3.03 2.60 20.07
CA TRP A 4 2.86 4.06 20.13
C TRP A 4 2.84 4.58 21.59
N PRO A 5 3.11 5.88 21.80
CA PRO A 5 2.99 6.56 23.11
C PRO A 5 1.56 6.53 23.67
N ASP A 6 1.42 6.66 25.00
CA ASP A 6 0.09 6.68 25.66
C ASP A 6 -0.81 7.79 25.15
N GLU A 7 -0.22 8.94 24.80
CA GLU A 7 -0.95 10.06 24.21
C GLU A 7 -1.64 9.63 22.90
N ILE A 8 -0.96 8.94 22.00
CA ILE A 8 -1.59 8.48 20.76
C ILE A 8 -2.57 7.34 21.02
N GLU A 9 -2.24 6.44 21.94
CA GLU A 9 -3.10 5.32 22.31
C GLU A 9 -4.43 5.79 22.91
N SER A 10 -4.44 6.88 23.70
CA SER A 10 -5.66 7.41 24.31
C SER A 10 -6.69 7.91 23.30
N HIS A 11 -6.27 8.27 22.09
CA HIS A 11 -7.17 8.71 21.01
C HIS A 11 -7.80 7.55 20.23
N ARG A 12 -7.43 6.30 20.50
CA ARG A 12 -7.89 5.13 19.72
C ARG A 12 -9.41 5.01 19.71
N ASP A 13 -10.04 5.14 20.86
CA ASP A 13 -11.48 4.92 20.98
C ASP A 13 -12.29 6.10 20.42
N GLU A 14 -11.78 7.32 20.55
CA GLU A 14 -12.33 8.50 19.88
C GLU A 14 -12.28 8.34 18.35
N ALA A 15 -11.12 7.97 17.80
CA ALA A 15 -10.96 7.76 16.36
C ALA A 15 -11.92 6.68 15.82
N ARG A 16 -12.11 5.59 16.57
CA ARG A 16 -13.09 4.54 16.24
C ARG A 16 -14.53 5.05 16.28
N SER A 17 -14.87 5.87 17.28
CA SER A 17 -16.18 6.48 17.42
C SER A 17 -16.51 7.36 16.22
N VAL A 18 -15.56 8.22 15.81
CA VAL A 18 -15.70 9.10 14.63
C VAL A 18 -15.94 8.29 13.35
N LEU A 19 -15.19 7.20 13.14
CA LEU A 19 -15.39 6.31 12.00
C LEU A 19 -16.77 5.63 12.03
N GLY A 20 -17.32 5.35 13.20
CA GLY A 20 -18.66 4.77 13.38
C GLY A 20 -19.82 5.71 13.03
N LEU A 21 -19.58 7.03 13.02
CA LEU A 21 -20.57 8.06 12.69
C LEU A 21 -20.70 8.32 11.19
N LEU A 22 -19.76 7.85 10.38
CA LEU A 22 -19.77 7.97 8.93
C LEU A 22 -20.49 6.74 8.33
N PRO A 23 -21.75 6.84 7.88
CA PRO A 23 -22.48 5.67 7.35
C PRO A 23 -21.79 5.08 6.12
N GLU A 24 -21.22 5.95 5.30
CA GLU A 24 -20.33 5.63 4.16
C GLU A 24 -19.12 4.78 4.61
N ALA A 25 -18.48 5.17 5.73
CA ALA A 25 -17.28 4.53 6.24
C ALA A 25 -17.57 3.12 6.79
N ARG A 26 -18.77 2.86 7.30
CA ARG A 26 -19.19 1.50 7.68
C ARG A 26 -19.35 0.57 6.49
N SER A 27 -19.72 1.10 5.33
CA SER A 27 -19.79 0.34 4.07
C SER A 27 -18.39 0.08 3.49
N ILE A 28 -17.49 1.08 3.57
CA ILE A 28 -16.13 1.02 3.01
C ILE A 28 -15.15 0.28 3.93
N PHE A 29 -15.26 0.47 5.25
CA PHE A 29 -14.34 -0.04 6.29
C PHE A 29 -15.04 -1.00 7.27
N GLY A 30 -16.25 -1.46 6.97
CA GLY A 30 -16.93 -2.48 7.76
C GLY A 30 -16.17 -3.81 7.75
N SER A 31 -16.50 -4.71 8.68
CA SER A 31 -16.02 -6.08 8.63
C SER A 31 -16.51 -6.71 7.33
N GLY A 32 -15.62 -6.85 6.34
CA GLY A 32 -15.94 -7.46 5.06
C GLY A 32 -16.30 -8.93 5.27
N THR A 33 -17.59 -9.23 5.33
CA THR A 33 -18.07 -10.61 5.26
C THR A 33 -18.20 -11.00 3.79
N ASP A 34 -17.52 -12.08 3.36
CA ASP A 34 -17.66 -12.63 2.01
C ASP A 34 -18.92 -13.50 1.90
N SER A 35 -20.09 -12.90 2.08
CA SER A 35 -21.37 -13.63 2.08
C SER A 35 -21.70 -14.27 0.73
N ALA A 36 -21.10 -13.79 -0.36
CA ALA A 36 -21.23 -14.36 -1.71
C ALA A 36 -20.12 -15.37 -2.06
N GLY A 37 -19.03 -15.44 -1.28
CA GLY A 37 -17.86 -16.29 -1.56
C GLY A 37 -17.06 -15.85 -2.79
N ASP A 38 -17.22 -14.61 -3.26
CA ASP A 38 -16.70 -14.14 -4.55
C ASP A 38 -15.63 -13.05 -4.43
N LEU A 39 -15.26 -12.64 -3.21
CA LEU A 39 -14.33 -11.53 -3.00
C LEU A 39 -12.97 -11.78 -3.65
N PHE A 40 -12.46 -13.01 -3.63
CA PHE A 40 -11.19 -13.33 -4.28
C PHE A 40 -11.25 -13.13 -5.80
N THR A 41 -12.33 -13.59 -6.44
CA THR A 41 -12.55 -13.42 -7.88
C THR A 41 -12.65 -11.94 -8.22
N ARG A 42 -13.43 -11.18 -7.44
CA ARG A 42 -13.58 -9.73 -7.63
C ARG A 42 -12.27 -8.99 -7.44
N ALA A 43 -11.51 -9.30 -6.39
CA ALA A 43 -10.18 -8.74 -6.14
C ALA A 43 -9.23 -9.00 -7.32
N SER A 44 -9.23 -10.22 -7.85
CA SER A 44 -8.41 -10.58 -9.01
C SER A 44 -8.82 -9.80 -10.27
N GLN A 45 -10.10 -9.68 -10.56
CA GLN A 45 -10.59 -8.87 -11.69
C GLN A 45 -10.26 -7.38 -11.55
N VAL A 46 -10.35 -6.82 -10.34
CA VAL A 46 -9.98 -5.40 -10.12
C VAL A 46 -8.46 -5.22 -10.27
N ARG A 47 -7.64 -6.17 -9.80
CA ARG A 47 -6.18 -6.16 -10.01
C ARG A 47 -5.82 -6.22 -11.50
N GLU A 48 -6.47 -7.08 -12.27
CA GLU A 48 -6.24 -7.22 -13.71
C GLU A 48 -6.58 -5.93 -14.45
N ARG A 49 -7.80 -5.40 -14.25
CA ARG A 49 -8.21 -4.11 -14.84
C ARG A 49 -7.29 -2.96 -14.43
N PHE A 50 -6.81 -2.96 -13.19
CA PHE A 50 -5.86 -1.97 -12.73
C PHE A 50 -4.51 -2.11 -13.46
N ALA A 51 -3.98 -3.33 -13.58
CA ALA A 51 -2.74 -3.60 -14.30
C ALA A 51 -2.83 -3.20 -15.78
N GLU A 52 -3.95 -3.49 -16.46
CA GLU A 52 -4.21 -3.04 -17.83
C GLU A 52 -4.15 -1.51 -17.95
N ARG A 53 -4.86 -0.79 -17.07
CA ARG A 53 -4.85 0.68 -17.05
C ARG A 53 -3.47 1.26 -16.80
N VAL A 54 -2.70 0.67 -15.88
CA VAL A 54 -1.32 1.10 -15.61
C VAL A 54 -0.41 0.81 -16.79
N SER A 55 -0.58 -0.31 -17.50
CA SER A 55 0.23 -0.63 -18.68
C SER A 55 0.03 0.37 -19.84
N GLN A 56 -1.07 1.11 -19.81
CA GLN A 56 -1.40 2.16 -20.78
C GLN A 56 -1.04 3.58 -20.28
N ALA A 57 -0.45 3.70 -19.08
CA ALA A 57 -0.05 5.00 -18.54
C ALA A 57 1.10 5.61 -19.35
N LEU A 58 1.07 6.94 -19.50
CA LEU A 58 2.12 7.68 -20.22
C LEU A 58 3.45 7.74 -19.45
N ILE A 59 3.41 7.55 -18.13
CA ILE A 59 4.58 7.52 -17.26
C ILE A 59 4.75 6.07 -16.83
N GLY A 60 5.81 5.44 -17.32
CA GLY A 60 6.19 4.08 -16.97
C GLY A 60 6.94 4.00 -15.63
N PRO A 61 7.37 2.81 -15.23
CA PRO A 61 8.28 2.63 -14.10
C PRO A 61 9.56 3.44 -14.29
N SER A 62 10.16 3.87 -13.18
CA SER A 62 11.45 4.57 -13.23
C SER A 62 12.58 3.60 -13.61
N GLU A 63 13.44 4.03 -14.52
CA GLU A 63 14.69 3.34 -14.87
C GLU A 63 15.78 3.52 -13.79
N LEU A 64 15.62 4.49 -12.87
CA LEU A 64 16.55 4.72 -11.76
C LEU A 64 16.30 3.78 -10.58
N ALA A 65 15.17 3.07 -10.57
CA ALA A 65 14.86 2.12 -9.51
C ALA A 65 15.59 0.79 -9.75
N GLU A 66 16.36 0.34 -8.76
CA GLU A 66 16.92 -1.02 -8.75
C GLU A 66 15.91 -1.99 -8.14
N ASP A 67 15.57 -3.07 -8.85
CA ASP A 67 14.81 -4.18 -8.27
C ASP A 67 15.69 -4.97 -7.30
N ARG A 68 15.17 -5.18 -6.08
CA ARG A 68 15.78 -6.01 -5.05
C ARG A 68 14.75 -7.01 -4.54
N GLU A 69 15.21 -8.19 -4.15
CA GLU A 69 14.37 -9.20 -3.52
C GLU A 69 14.91 -9.50 -2.12
N ILE A 70 14.02 -9.59 -1.14
CA ILE A 70 14.35 -9.98 0.22
C ILE A 70 13.48 -11.16 0.66
N GLU A 71 14.04 -12.03 1.51
CA GLU A 71 13.27 -13.12 2.12
C GLU A 71 12.33 -12.57 3.20
N GLY A 72 11.06 -12.99 3.15
CA GLY A 72 10.04 -12.64 4.13
C GLY A 72 9.32 -13.87 4.69
N PRO A 73 8.62 -13.75 5.83
CA PRO A 73 7.88 -14.87 6.42
C PRO A 73 6.81 -15.50 5.52
N GLY A 74 6.32 -14.74 4.53
CA GLY A 74 5.33 -15.19 3.54
C GLY A 74 5.93 -15.54 2.17
N GLY A 75 7.26 -15.63 2.06
CA GLY A 75 7.99 -15.76 0.81
C GLY A 75 8.73 -14.48 0.42
N ALA A 76 9.38 -14.53 -0.73
CA ALA A 76 10.19 -13.45 -1.25
C ALA A 76 9.37 -12.18 -1.55
N LEU A 77 9.92 -11.03 -1.18
CA LEU A 77 9.32 -9.72 -1.36
C LEU A 77 10.17 -8.89 -2.30
N ARG A 78 9.55 -8.39 -3.37
CA ARG A 78 10.18 -7.49 -4.34
C ARG A 78 10.10 -6.05 -3.85
N LEU A 79 11.24 -5.36 -3.88
CA LEU A 79 11.44 -3.97 -3.52
C LEU A 79 11.97 -3.20 -4.73
N ARG A 80 11.68 -1.91 -4.79
CA ARG A 80 12.30 -0.96 -5.72
C ARG A 80 13.12 0.02 -4.90
N VAL A 81 14.42 0.08 -5.16
CA VAL A 81 15.37 0.87 -4.38
C VAL A 81 15.85 2.04 -5.22
N PHE A 82 15.65 3.24 -4.70
CA PHE A 82 16.22 4.47 -5.23
C PHE A 82 17.41 4.85 -4.35
N SER A 83 18.60 4.92 -4.95
CA SER A 83 19.81 5.31 -4.25
C SER A 83 20.10 6.78 -4.54
N PRO A 84 20.34 7.63 -3.53
CA PRO A 84 20.76 8.99 -3.77
C PRO A 84 22.17 9.02 -4.35
N GLU A 85 22.55 10.13 -4.96
CA GLU A 85 23.95 10.36 -5.30
C GLU A 85 24.80 10.47 -4.03
N GLY A 86 25.91 9.72 -3.99
CA GLY A 86 26.81 9.69 -2.84
C GLY A 86 26.33 8.81 -1.68
N ALA A 87 26.71 9.18 -0.46
CA ALA A 87 26.41 8.37 0.73
C ALA A 87 24.99 8.65 1.25
N ALA A 88 24.16 7.59 1.33
CA ALA A 88 22.85 7.65 1.96
C ALA A 88 22.97 8.05 3.45
N ARG A 89 22.21 9.06 3.88
CA ARG A 89 22.18 9.54 5.28
C ARG A 89 21.01 8.99 6.09
N GLY A 90 20.08 8.29 5.44
CA GLY A 90 18.88 7.72 6.04
C GLY A 90 18.17 6.80 5.06
N LEU A 91 17.15 6.11 5.54
CA LEU A 91 16.32 5.21 4.75
C LEU A 91 14.86 5.67 4.85
N PHE A 92 14.21 5.80 3.71
CA PHE A 92 12.77 6.00 3.62
C PHE A 92 12.12 4.73 3.07
N LEU A 93 11.19 4.16 3.82
CA LEU A 93 10.40 3.00 3.40
C LEU A 93 9.00 3.48 2.97
N HIS A 94 8.72 3.37 1.68
CA HIS A 94 7.38 3.61 1.14
C HIS A 94 6.61 2.29 1.00
N ILE A 95 5.42 2.24 1.59
CA ILE A 95 4.42 1.19 1.35
C ILE A 95 3.29 1.82 0.53
N HIS A 96 3.08 1.32 -0.69
CA HIS A 96 2.09 1.90 -1.60
C HIS A 96 0.65 1.73 -1.08
N GLY A 97 -0.25 2.62 -1.55
CA GLY A 97 -1.69 2.52 -1.29
C GLY A 97 -2.39 1.40 -2.08
N GLY A 98 -3.70 1.51 -2.26
CA GLY A 98 -4.48 0.50 -3.02
C GLY A 98 -5.30 -0.46 -2.15
N GLY A 99 -5.53 -0.09 -0.89
CA GLY A 99 -6.48 -0.79 -0.01
C GLY A 99 -6.12 -2.26 0.23
N TRP A 100 -4.83 -2.58 0.24
CA TRP A 100 -4.30 -3.95 0.46
C TRP A 100 -4.66 -4.98 -0.61
N ILE A 101 -5.31 -4.57 -1.70
CA ILE A 101 -5.76 -5.47 -2.77
C ILE A 101 -5.15 -5.05 -4.12
N LEU A 102 -4.89 -3.76 -4.31
CA LEU A 102 -4.44 -3.20 -5.57
C LEU A 102 -3.00 -2.72 -5.50
N GLY A 103 -2.39 -2.64 -6.69
CA GLY A 103 -1.15 -1.95 -6.89
C GLY A 103 0.06 -2.83 -7.15
N ARG A 104 1.16 -2.15 -7.43
CA ARG A 104 2.49 -2.69 -7.64
C ARG A 104 3.52 -1.69 -7.10
N PRO A 105 4.75 -2.10 -6.74
CA PRO A 105 5.75 -1.19 -6.19
C PRO A 105 6.06 0.02 -7.10
N GLU A 106 5.94 -0.16 -8.42
CA GLU A 106 6.17 0.87 -9.44
C GLU A 106 5.23 2.08 -9.34
N MET A 107 4.07 1.96 -8.65
CA MET A 107 3.12 3.07 -8.51
C MET A 107 3.67 4.27 -7.75
N GLY A 108 4.65 4.03 -6.88
CA GLY A 108 5.32 5.09 -6.12
C GLY A 108 6.55 5.64 -6.81
N ASP A 109 6.98 5.07 -7.94
CA ASP A 109 8.26 5.42 -8.57
C ASP A 109 8.39 6.92 -8.86
N PRO A 110 7.42 7.60 -9.52
CA PRO A 110 7.59 9.00 -9.85
C PRO A 110 7.74 9.92 -8.64
N GLN A 111 7.09 9.58 -7.52
CA GLN A 111 7.22 10.36 -6.29
C GLN A 111 8.49 10.01 -5.52
N ASN A 112 8.87 8.72 -5.49
CA ASN A 112 10.04 8.23 -4.77
C ASN A 112 11.34 8.63 -5.45
N GLU A 113 11.38 8.67 -6.78
CA GLU A 113 12.54 9.13 -7.56
C GLU A 113 12.87 10.60 -7.29
N ALA A 114 11.87 11.41 -6.95
CA ALA A 114 12.03 12.84 -6.71
C ALA A 114 12.53 13.18 -5.29
N LEU A 115 12.79 12.20 -4.43
CA LEU A 115 13.25 12.35 -3.03
C LEU A 115 14.78 12.28 -2.93
#